data_AF-A0AB38S856-F1
#
_entry.id   AF-A0AB38S856-F1
#
_cell.length_a   1.000
_cell.length_b   1.000
_cell.length_c   1.000
_cell.angle_alpha   90.00
_cell.angle_beta   90.00
_cell.angle_gamma   90.00
#
_symmetry.space_group_name_H-M   'P 1'
#
loop_
_entity.id
_entity.type
_entity.pdbx_description
1 polymer ?
#
loop_
_entity_poly.entity_id
_entity_poly.type
_entity_poly.pdbx_seq_one_letter_code
_entity_poly.pdbx_strand_id
1 'polypeptide(L)'
;MLDGYVASIVAGPVSMSPLDWICPLLAIDADAFNHGGTPEFAAISAVALRHNEISQTLSTTPRQFAPMHRREANGDIDARPWCQGFYAAMRLRLSAWAPLLDASNVNHGLLLPILPTLSRRSRPSAARAATRDHELSA
;
A
#
# COMPACT_ATOMS: atom_id res chain seq x y z
N MET A 1 -2.27 0.13 3.71
CA MET A 1 -3.66 -0.04 3.22
C MET A 1 -3.76 -1.34 2.45
N LEU A 2 -4.89 -2.07 2.56
CA LEU A 2 -5.06 -3.42 2.00
C LEU A 2 -4.81 -3.48 0.49
N ASP A 3 -5.43 -2.59 -0.29
CA ASP A 3 -5.36 -2.64 -1.75
C ASP A 3 -3.92 -2.58 -2.28
N GLY A 4 -3.09 -1.67 -1.76
CA GLY A 4 -1.68 -1.58 -2.14
C GLY A 4 -0.88 -2.81 -1.74
N TYR A 5 -1.18 -3.40 -0.58
CA TYR A 5 -0.55 -4.64 -0.14
C TYR A 5 -0.85 -5.78 -1.11
N VAL A 6 -2.12 -5.99 -1.44
CA VAL A 6 -2.55 -7.04 -2.37
C VAL A 6 -2.00 -6.80 -3.78
N ALA A 7 -1.98 -5.55 -4.26
CA ALA A 7 -1.41 -5.20 -5.56
C ALA A 7 0.08 -5.57 -5.66
N SER A 8 0.84 -5.41 -4.57
CA SER A 8 2.25 -5.81 -4.50
C SER A 8 2.45 -7.33 -4.53
N ILE A 9 1.55 -8.10 -3.91
CA ILE A 9 1.56 -9.57 -4.00
C ILE A 9 1.37 -10.01 -5.45
N VAL A 10 0.41 -9.42 -6.17
CA VAL A 10 0.10 -9.78 -7.56
C VAL A 10 1.19 -9.32 -8.53
N ALA A 11 1.66 -8.07 -8.40
CA ALA A 11 2.68 -7.50 -9.27
C ALA A 11 4.11 -7.95 -8.92
N GLY A 12 4.25 -8.71 -7.84
CA GLY A 12 5.54 -9.12 -7.30
C GLY A 12 6.31 -10.05 -8.26
N PRO A 13 7.65 -10.04 -8.18
CA PRO A 13 8.51 -10.84 -9.05
C PRO A 13 8.45 -12.34 -8.78
N VAL A 14 7.83 -12.76 -7.67
CA VAL A 14 7.74 -14.16 -7.22
C VAL A 14 6.36 -14.45 -6.64
N SER A 15 5.83 -15.64 -6.93
CA SER A 15 4.60 -16.13 -6.30
C SER A 15 4.83 -16.47 -4.83
N MET A 16 3.81 -16.30 -4.01
CA MET A 16 3.83 -16.59 -2.57
C MET A 16 2.61 -17.41 -2.18
N SER A 17 2.79 -18.31 -1.21
CA SER A 17 1.67 -19.03 -0.60
C SER A 17 0.70 -18.04 0.04
N PRO A 18 -0.63 -18.20 -0.11
CA PRO A 18 -1.62 -17.37 0.59
C PRO A 18 -1.36 -17.26 2.09
N LEU A 19 -0.91 -18.33 2.74
CA LEU A 19 -0.58 -18.32 4.17
C LEU A 19 0.56 -17.33 4.49
N ASP A 20 1.58 -17.25 3.63
CA ASP A 20 2.77 -16.44 3.85
C ASP A 20 2.50 -14.93 3.83
N TRP A 21 1.41 -14.49 3.19
CA TRP A 21 1.09 -13.07 3.06
C TRP A 21 -0.27 -12.67 3.64
N ILE A 22 -1.26 -13.56 3.71
CA ILE A 22 -2.57 -13.27 4.32
C ILE A 22 -2.50 -13.31 5.85
N CYS A 23 -1.86 -14.33 6.44
CA CYS A 23 -1.71 -14.44 7.89
C CYS A 23 -1.03 -13.21 8.52
N PRO A 24 0.13 -12.74 8.04
CA PRO A 24 0.74 -11.53 8.60
C PRO A 24 -0.03 -10.24 8.28
N LEU A 25 -0.78 -10.20 7.17
CA LEU A 25 -1.62 -9.06 6.81
C LEU A 25 -2.82 -8.88 7.75
N LEU A 26 -3.50 -9.99 8.08
CA LEU A 26 -4.71 -10.00 8.91
C LEU A 26 -4.42 -10.23 10.39
N ALA A 27 -3.16 -10.55 10.74
CA ALA A 27 -2.75 -10.96 12.09
C ALA A 27 -3.54 -12.17 12.61
N ILE A 28 -3.66 -13.20 11.77
CA ILE A 28 -4.39 -14.45 12.07
C ILE A 28 -3.47 -15.66 11.90
N ASP A 29 -3.79 -16.75 12.61
CA ASP A 29 -3.13 -18.03 12.45
C ASP A 29 -3.58 -18.75 11.18
N ALA A 30 -2.71 -19.62 10.65
CA ALA A 30 -3.02 -20.42 9.46
C ALA A 30 -4.26 -21.31 9.62
N ASP A 31 -4.57 -21.71 10.85
CA ASP A 31 -5.75 -22.53 11.15
C ASP A 31 -7.07 -21.81 10.84
N ALA A 32 -7.09 -20.47 10.78
CA ALA A 32 -8.26 -19.69 10.39
C ALA A 32 -8.79 -20.04 8.98
N PHE A 33 -7.94 -20.59 8.10
CA PHE A 33 -8.35 -21.07 6.78
C PHE A 33 -9.26 -22.31 6.85
N ASN A 34 -9.26 -23.04 7.96
CA ASN A 34 -10.05 -24.26 8.15
C ASN A 34 -11.41 -24.01 8.80
N HIS A 35 -11.64 -22.79 9.32
CA HIS A 35 -12.81 -22.46 10.13
C HIS A 35 -13.79 -21.57 9.37
N GLY A 36 -14.52 -22.17 8.43
CA GLY A 36 -15.56 -21.49 7.66
C GLY A 36 -16.63 -20.82 8.53
N GLY A 37 -17.21 -19.72 8.05
CA GLY A 37 -18.28 -18.98 8.75
C GLY A 37 -17.80 -18.05 9.87
N THR A 38 -16.50 -18.00 10.14
CA THR A 38 -15.90 -17.05 11.10
C THR A 38 -15.62 -15.68 10.47
N PRO A 39 -15.53 -14.60 11.27
CA PRO A 39 -15.08 -13.29 10.80
C PRO A 39 -13.69 -13.34 10.13
N GLU A 40 -12.78 -14.17 10.64
CA GLU A 40 -11.43 -14.36 10.11
C GLU A 40 -11.49 -15.01 8.73
N PHE A 41 -12.28 -16.07 8.55
CA PHE A 41 -12.47 -16.70 7.25
C PHE A 41 -13.15 -15.76 6.23
N ALA A 42 -14.10 -14.93 6.70
CA ALA A 42 -14.69 -13.88 5.86
C ALA A 42 -13.65 -12.84 5.41
N ALA A 43 -12.76 -12.42 6.31
CA ALA A 43 -11.66 -11.51 5.98
C ALA A 43 -10.67 -12.15 4.99
N ILE A 44 -10.27 -13.41 5.20
CA ILE A 44 -9.45 -14.19 4.25
C ILE A 44 -10.12 -14.20 2.88
N SER A 45 -11.41 -14.53 2.82
CA SER A 45 -12.18 -14.62 1.58
C SER A 45 -12.24 -13.28 0.84
N ALA A 46 -12.47 -12.18 1.55
CA ALA A 46 -12.49 -10.83 0.96
C ALA A 46 -11.12 -10.44 0.39
N VAL A 47 -10.03 -10.76 1.10
CA VAL A 47 -8.66 -10.52 0.63
C VAL A 47 -8.35 -11.36 -0.61
N ALA A 48 -8.73 -12.64 -0.62
CA ALA A 48 -8.53 -13.54 -1.75
C ALA A 48 -9.35 -13.10 -2.98
N LEU A 49 -10.58 -12.64 -2.79
CA LEU A 49 -11.39 -12.07 -3.87
C LEU A 49 -10.70 -10.86 -4.49
N ARG A 50 -10.23 -9.92 -3.66
CA ARG A 50 -9.51 -8.74 -4.16
C ARG A 50 -8.22 -9.10 -4.89
N HIS A 51 -7.48 -10.09 -4.41
CA HIS A 51 -6.30 -10.61 -5.09
C HIS A 51 -6.64 -11.12 -6.50
N ASN A 52 -7.70 -11.91 -6.62
CA ASN A 52 -8.13 -12.49 -7.90
C ASN A 52 -8.59 -11.41 -8.88
N GLU A 53 -9.33 -10.40 -8.41
CA GLU A 53 -9.74 -9.24 -9.23
C GLU A 53 -8.53 -8.48 -9.80
N ILE A 54 -7.54 -8.19 -8.96
CA ILE A 54 -6.31 -7.49 -9.39
C ILE A 54 -5.52 -8.36 -10.37
N SER A 55 -5.35 -9.66 -10.06
CA SER A 55 -4.66 -10.61 -10.93
C SER A 55 -5.32 -10.73 -12.30
N GLN A 56 -6.65 -10.85 -12.34
CA GLN A 56 -7.40 -10.87 -13.58
C GLN A 56 -7.25 -9.57 -14.37
N THR A 57 -7.35 -8.41 -13.71
CA THR A 57 -7.23 -7.11 -14.36
C THR A 57 -5.83 -6.92 -14.96
N LEU A 58 -4.78 -7.21 -14.20
CA LEU A 58 -3.40 -7.05 -14.67
C LEU A 58 -3.03 -8.03 -15.78
N SER A 59 -3.63 -9.23 -15.82
CA SER A 59 -3.38 -10.23 -16.86
C SER A 59 -4.18 -10.02 -18.14
N THR A 60 -5.39 -9.44 -18.07
CA THR A 60 -6.30 -9.33 -19.23
C THR A 60 -6.47 -7.90 -19.74
N THR A 61 -6.57 -6.92 -18.85
CA THR A 61 -6.85 -5.52 -19.17
C THR A 61 -6.02 -4.56 -18.31
N PRO A 62 -4.67 -4.65 -18.32
CA PRO A 62 -3.82 -3.92 -17.36
C PRO A 62 -4.01 -2.40 -17.39
N ARG A 63 -4.41 -1.83 -18.53
CA ARG A 63 -4.73 -0.39 -18.66
C ARG A 63 -5.94 0.06 -17.84
N GLN A 64 -6.77 -0.87 -17.36
CA GLN A 64 -7.96 -0.59 -16.55
C GLN A 64 -7.69 -0.71 -15.06
N PHE A 65 -6.49 -1.14 -14.64
CA PHE A 65 -6.16 -1.22 -13.23
C PHE A 65 -6.14 0.18 -12.61
N ALA A 66 -6.95 0.37 -11.56
CA ALA A 66 -7.05 1.60 -10.80
C ALA A 66 -6.87 1.31 -9.30
N PRO A 67 -5.83 1.87 -8.64
CA PRO A 67 -5.64 1.76 -7.19
C PRO A 67 -6.85 2.30 -6.40
N MET A 68 -7.25 1.59 -5.35
CA MET A 68 -8.29 2.06 -4.43
C MET A 68 -7.64 2.94 -3.36
N HIS A 69 -7.67 4.26 -3.54
CA HIS A 69 -7.14 5.19 -2.54
C HIS A 69 -8.15 5.52 -1.44
N ARG A 70 -7.64 5.82 -0.24
CA ARG A 70 -8.45 6.48 0.79
C ARG A 70 -8.70 7.92 0.34
N ARG A 71 -9.96 8.35 0.39
CA ARG A 71 -10.35 9.75 0.22
C ARG A 71 -10.30 10.46 1.55
N GLU A 72 -9.74 11.65 1.57
CA GLU A 72 -9.80 12.56 2.70
C GLU A 72 -11.19 13.20 2.79
N ALA A 73 -11.52 13.81 3.94
CA ALA A 73 -12.84 14.40 4.18
C ALA A 73 -13.17 15.56 3.21
N ASN A 74 -12.14 16.22 2.66
CA ASN A 74 -12.26 17.27 1.66
C ASN A 74 -12.37 16.73 0.22
N GLY A 75 -12.35 15.40 0.02
CA GLY A 75 -12.39 14.74 -1.29
C GLY A 75 -11.03 14.47 -1.93
N ASP A 76 -9.94 14.97 -1.34
CA ASP A 76 -8.58 14.75 -1.84
C ASP A 76 -8.16 13.29 -1.74
N ILE A 77 -7.22 12.90 -2.60
CA ILE A 77 -6.67 11.55 -2.67
C ILE A 77 -5.29 11.55 -2.03
N ASP A 78 -5.12 10.77 -0.96
CA ASP A 78 -3.82 10.47 -0.39
C ASP A 78 -3.32 9.10 -0.89
N ALA A 79 -2.29 9.11 -1.73
CA ALA A 79 -1.66 7.90 -2.24
C ALA A 79 -0.72 7.22 -1.22
N ARG A 80 -0.26 7.93 -0.17
CA ARG A 80 0.75 7.42 0.77
C ARG A 80 0.32 6.12 1.47
N PRO A 81 -0.92 5.95 1.97
CA PRO A 81 -1.35 4.70 2.59
C PRO A 81 -1.35 3.51 1.63
N TRP A 82 -1.56 3.77 0.34
CA TRP A 82 -1.47 2.76 -0.71
C TRP A 82 -0.02 2.33 -0.92
N CYS A 83 0.89 3.29 -1.13
CA CYS A 83 2.33 3.02 -1.29
C CYS A 83 2.92 2.29 -0.07
N GLN A 84 2.52 2.68 1.15
CA GLN A 84 2.93 2.00 2.38
C GLN A 84 2.44 0.55 2.43
N GLY A 85 1.21 0.28 1.98
CA GLY A 85 0.70 -1.09 1.87
C GLY A 85 1.51 -1.92 0.87
N PHE A 86 1.79 -1.34 -0.30
CA PHE A 86 2.58 -1.99 -1.34
C PHE A 86 3.99 -2.33 -0.84
N TYR A 87 4.66 -1.37 -0.22
CA TYR A 87 6.00 -1.57 0.36
C TYR A 87 5.99 -2.60 1.50
N ALA A 88 4.95 -2.64 2.33
CA ALA A 88 4.83 -3.63 3.40
C ALA A 88 4.80 -5.07 2.86
N ALA A 89 4.09 -5.33 1.76
CA ALA A 89 4.11 -6.63 1.08
C ALA A 89 5.44 -6.91 0.39
N MET A 90 6.08 -5.91 -0.24
CA MET A 90 7.42 -6.09 -0.85
C MET A 90 8.43 -6.64 0.16
N ARG A 91 8.35 -6.17 1.42
CA ARG A 91 9.26 -6.58 2.50
C ARG A 91 9.20 -8.08 2.83
N LEU A 92 8.13 -8.79 2.51
CA LEU A 92 8.04 -10.25 2.69
C LEU A 92 9.07 -11.02 1.82
N ARG A 93 9.45 -10.44 0.68
CA ARG A 93 10.38 -11.02 -0.29
C ARG A 93 11.30 -9.94 -0.88
N LEU A 94 11.83 -9.05 -0.05
CA LEU A 94 12.58 -7.88 -0.52
C LEU A 94 13.79 -8.23 -1.39
N SER A 95 14.42 -9.37 -1.13
CA SER A 95 15.52 -9.90 -1.96
C SER A 95 15.11 -10.15 -3.41
N ALA A 96 13.88 -10.57 -3.67
CA ALA A 96 13.37 -10.76 -5.03
C ALA A 96 13.15 -9.43 -5.77
N TRP A 97 12.98 -8.33 -5.03
CA TRP A 97 12.86 -6.97 -5.58
C TRP A 97 14.22 -6.30 -5.81
N ALA A 98 15.33 -6.91 -5.38
CA ALA A 98 16.67 -6.31 -5.44
C ALA A 98 17.04 -5.70 -6.81
N PRO A 99 16.73 -6.32 -7.96
CA PRO A 99 17.03 -5.70 -9.25
C PRO A 99 16.36 -4.34 -9.45
N LEU A 100 15.11 -4.15 -8.99
CA LEU A 100 14.40 -2.88 -9.12
C LEU A 100 14.79 -1.88 -8.02
N LEU A 101 15.45 -2.34 -6.94
CA LEU A 101 15.99 -1.49 -5.89
C LEU A 101 17.38 -0.91 -6.25
N ASP A 102 18.07 -1.51 -7.22
CA ASP A 102 19.33 -1.02 -7.74
C ASP A 102 19.14 0.26 -8.56
N ALA A 103 19.73 1.37 -8.13
CA ALA A 103 19.64 2.67 -8.79
C ALA A 103 20.25 2.70 -10.21
N SER A 104 21.11 1.72 -10.55
CA SER A 104 21.66 1.57 -11.89
C SER A 104 20.70 0.87 -12.86
N ASN A 105 19.66 0.21 -12.35
CA ASN A 105 18.64 -0.41 -13.19
C ASN A 105 17.76 0.66 -13.83
N VAL A 106 17.59 0.60 -15.16
CA VAL A 106 16.71 1.51 -15.93
C VAL A 106 15.27 1.53 -15.39
N ASN A 107 14.82 0.43 -14.80
CA ASN A 107 13.49 0.29 -14.23
C ASN A 107 13.38 0.73 -12.77
N HIS A 108 14.47 1.16 -12.13
CA HIS A 108 14.46 1.65 -10.74
C HIS A 108 13.43 2.75 -10.51
N GLY A 109 13.28 3.63 -11.49
CA GLY A 109 12.33 4.74 -11.47
C GLY A 109 10.87 4.31 -11.18
N LEU A 110 10.50 3.08 -11.53
CA LEU A 110 9.16 2.54 -11.30
C LEU A 110 8.83 2.36 -9.82
N LEU A 111 9.83 2.11 -8.97
CA LEU A 111 9.62 1.92 -7.53
C LEU A 111 9.69 3.22 -6.73
N LEU A 112 10.18 4.33 -7.29
CA LEU A 112 10.33 5.59 -6.56
C LEU A 112 9.06 6.07 -5.85
N PRO A 113 7.85 5.97 -6.42
CA PRO A 113 6.61 6.37 -5.73
C PRO A 113 6.25 5.46 -4.54
N ILE A 114 6.75 4.23 -4.54
CA ILE A 114 6.45 3.19 -3.55
C ILE A 114 7.43 3.22 -2.39
N LEU A 115 8.69 3.46 -2.71
CA LEU A 115 9.75 3.48 -1.73
C LEU A 115 9.45 4.56 -0.70
N PRO A 116 9.70 4.29 0.59
CA PRO A 116 9.51 5.26 1.66
C PRO A 116 10.53 6.40 1.60
N THR A 117 11.14 6.66 0.43
CA THR A 117 12.13 7.71 0.17
C THR A 117 11.74 8.94 0.92
N LEU A 118 12.59 9.29 1.92
CA LEU A 118 12.43 10.35 2.91
C LEU A 118 11.43 11.38 2.41
N SER A 119 10.19 11.28 2.91
CA SER A 119 9.20 12.33 2.71
C SER A 119 9.91 13.65 2.95
N ARG A 120 10.05 14.39 1.85
CA ARG A 120 10.68 15.68 1.75
C ARG A 120 10.45 16.44 3.05
N ARG A 121 11.53 16.56 3.85
CA ARG A 121 11.66 17.30 5.10
C ARG A 121 10.48 18.24 5.28
N SER A 122 9.62 17.95 6.26
CA SER A 122 8.47 18.74 6.68
C SER A 122 8.60 20.19 6.21
N ARG A 123 7.86 20.61 5.18
CA ARG A 123 7.66 22.05 4.99
C ARG A 123 6.94 22.49 6.27
N PRO A 124 7.50 23.39 7.10
CA PRO A 124 6.71 23.96 8.18
C PRO A 124 5.48 24.58 7.53
N SER A 125 4.31 24.18 8.01
CA SER A 125 3.06 24.81 7.60
C SER A 125 3.21 26.30 7.87
N ALA A 126 3.19 27.11 6.81
CA ALA A 126 3.04 28.55 6.93
C ALA A 126 1.59 28.83 7.35
N ALA A 127 1.28 28.50 8.60
CA ALA A 127 -0.02 28.74 9.24
C ALA A 127 0.21 29.06 10.72
N ARG A 128 1.00 30.11 10.98
CA ARG A 128 0.86 31.00 12.16
C ARG A 128 1.76 32.22 12.01
N ALA A 129 1.42 33.06 11.04
CA ALA A 129 1.87 34.45 10.97
C ALA A 129 0.64 35.33 10.71
N ALA A 130 -0.32 35.29 11.64
CA ALA A 130 -1.45 36.22 11.71
C ALA A 130 -2.21 35.97 13.02
N THR A 131 -1.61 36.33 14.16
CA THR A 131 -2.29 36.64 15.44
C THR A 131 -1.22 36.90 16.50
N ARG A 132 -0.59 38.08 16.40
CA ARG A 132 0.08 38.79 17.50
C ARG A 132 0.55 40.13 16.97
N ASP A 133 -0.42 40.94 16.53
CA ASP A 133 -0.29 42.39 16.37
C ASP A 133 -1.68 42.99 16.68
N HIS A 134 -2.10 42.81 17.94
CA HIS A 134 -3.17 43.60 18.55
C HIS A 134 -3.04 43.54 20.08
N GLU A 135 -1.84 43.85 20.57
CA GLU A 135 -1.67 44.46 21.89
C GLU A 135 -0.63 45.57 21.69
N LEU A 136 -1.13 46.80 21.57
CA LEU A 136 -0.48 48.10 21.77
C LEU A 136 -1.20 49.16 20.91
N SER A 137 -2.34 49.66 21.39
CA SER A 137 -2.68 51.09 21.39
C SER A 137 -4.09 51.33 21.92
N ALA A 138 -4.17 52.30 22.84
CA ALA A 138 -5.33 52.91 23.50
C ALA A 138 -5.88 52.20 24.75
#